data_AF-A0A7G5DSN5-F1
#
_entry.id   AF-A0A7G5DSN5-F1
#
_cell.length_a   1.000
_cell.length_b   1.000
_cell.length_c   1.000
_cell.angle_alpha   90.00
_cell.angle_beta   90.00
_cell.angle_gamma   90.00
#
_symmetry.space_group_name_H-M   'P 1'
#
loop_
_entity.id
_entity.type
_entity.pdbx_description
1 polymer ?
#
loop_
_entity_poly.entity_id
_entity_poly.type
_entity_poly.pdbx_seq_one_letter_code
_entity_poly.pdbx_strand_id
1 'polypeptide(L)'
;MRCWVSALALVAVAGCSATAPQQAAQRAGEANGALCTAFVDAWVGHFQANVARLDGQRVASLDQGLAQARQALQAAGQDEDACEKPYCIIQPKAGGRLDSYCGYRVADQSGNELYRWVPWTPSRR
;
A
#
# COMPACT_ATOMS: atom_id res chain seq x y z
N MET A 1 56.69 22.60 44.84
CA MET A 1 55.34 22.15 44.46
C MET A 1 54.39 23.33 44.57
N ARG A 2 54.07 23.99 43.45
CA ARG A 2 53.08 25.08 43.38
C ARG A 2 52.25 24.82 42.12
N CYS A 3 51.00 24.44 42.32
CA CYS A 3 50.07 24.05 41.27
C CYS A 3 49.65 25.28 40.45
N TRP A 4 49.82 25.20 39.14
CA TRP A 4 49.20 26.13 38.18
C TRP A 4 47.76 25.71 37.94
N VAL A 5 46.84 26.65 38.15
CA VAL A 5 45.43 26.53 37.78
C VAL A 5 45.34 26.90 36.29
N SER A 6 45.20 25.90 35.44
CA SER A 6 44.92 26.10 34.01
C SER A 6 43.43 26.09 33.75
N ALA A 7 43.04 26.96 32.82
CA ALA A 7 41.71 27.37 32.48
C ALA A 7 40.81 26.27 31.90
N LEU A 8 39.52 26.39 32.23
CA LEU A 8 38.32 26.22 31.41
C LEU A 8 38.49 25.49 30.06
N ALA A 9 37.89 24.31 29.95
CA ALA A 9 37.41 23.77 28.67
C ALA A 9 35.92 23.39 28.84
N LEU A 10 35.05 24.36 28.55
CA LEU A 10 33.63 24.13 28.31
C LEU A 10 33.52 23.32 27.00
N VAL A 11 33.28 22.02 27.14
CA VAL A 11 32.90 21.16 26.01
C VAL A 11 31.45 21.52 25.67
N ALA A 12 31.28 22.42 24.69
CA ALA A 12 30.01 22.61 24.03
C ALA A 12 29.71 21.33 23.24
N VAL A 13 28.88 20.45 23.83
CA VAL A 13 28.27 19.34 23.10
C VAL A 13 27.32 19.98 22.09
N ALA A 14 27.79 20.12 20.85
CA ALA A 14 26.92 20.45 19.73
C ALA A 14 25.91 19.32 19.59
N GLY A 15 24.70 19.53 20.11
CA GLY A 15 23.55 18.69 19.86
C GLY A 15 23.23 18.74 18.37
N CYS A 16 23.61 17.70 17.63
CA CYS A 16 23.09 17.45 16.29
C CYS A 16 21.59 17.17 16.41
N SER A 17 20.76 18.20 16.25
CA SER A 17 19.33 18.06 16.00
C SER A 17 19.11 17.47 14.59
N ALA A 18 19.32 16.16 14.44
CA ALA A 18 19.02 15.42 13.21
C ALA A 18 17.50 15.17 13.08
N THR A 19 16.67 16.21 13.17
CA THR A 19 15.21 16.08 13.21
C THR A 19 14.56 16.12 11.81
N ALA A 20 15.30 16.52 10.77
CA ALA A 20 14.76 16.68 9.41
C ALA A 20 14.70 15.39 8.55
N PRO A 21 15.70 14.48 8.57
CA PRO A 21 15.70 13.31 7.66
C PRO A 21 14.65 12.26 8.03
N GLN A 22 14.42 12.02 9.32
CA GLN A 22 13.49 10.99 9.78
C GLN A 22 12.03 11.35 9.51
N GLN A 23 11.62 12.61 9.69
CA GLN A 23 10.25 13.04 9.42
C GLN A 23 9.90 13.02 7.93
N ALA A 24 10.85 13.37 7.05
CA ALA A 24 10.64 13.29 5.60
C ALA A 24 10.53 11.83 5.11
N ALA A 25 11.38 10.93 5.63
CA ALA A 25 11.33 9.51 5.31
C ALA A 25 10.04 8.83 5.81
N GLN A 26 9.57 9.19 7.02
CA GLN A 26 8.30 8.69 7.55
C GLN A 26 7.10 9.18 6.71
N ARG A 27 7.05 10.47 6.37
CA ARG A 27 5.99 11.01 5.50
C ARG A 27 6.02 10.40 4.10
N ALA A 28 7.22 10.14 3.55
CA ALA A 28 7.36 9.45 2.28
C ALA A 28 6.87 7.99 2.38
N GLY A 29 7.20 7.27 3.46
CA GLY A 29 6.70 5.91 3.71
C GLY A 29 5.18 5.85 3.86
N GLU A 30 4.59 6.79 4.61
CA GLU A 30 3.13 6.92 4.77
C GLU A 30 2.44 7.30 3.45
N ALA A 31 3.00 8.26 2.70
CA ALA A 31 2.50 8.66 1.39
C ALA A 31 2.57 7.51 0.38
N ASN A 32 3.66 6.75 0.38
CA ASN A 32 3.83 5.56 -0.47
C ASN A 32 2.79 4.49 -0.11
N GLY A 33 2.51 4.28 1.19
CA GLY A 33 1.44 3.40 1.65
C GLY A 33 0.05 3.85 1.19
N ALA A 34 -0.23 5.15 1.27
CA ALA A 34 -1.51 5.73 0.84
C ALA A 34 -1.72 5.62 -0.69
N LEU A 35 -0.67 5.88 -1.48
CA LEU A 35 -0.72 5.75 -2.94
C LEU A 35 -0.89 4.29 -3.37
N CYS A 36 -0.17 3.36 -2.75
CA CYS A 36 -0.38 1.94 -3.01
C CYS A 36 -1.79 1.49 -2.63
N THR A 37 -2.33 1.95 -1.50
CA THR A 37 -3.71 1.63 -1.08
C THR A 37 -4.71 2.14 -2.11
N ALA A 38 -4.59 3.40 -2.54
CA ALA A 38 -5.47 3.99 -3.55
C ALA A 38 -5.38 3.28 -4.91
N PHE A 39 -4.16 2.89 -5.31
CA PHE A 39 -3.94 2.10 -6.52
C PHE A 39 -4.58 0.71 -6.43
N VAL A 40 -4.36 -0.02 -5.33
CA VAL A 40 -4.94 -1.35 -5.14
C VAL A 40 -6.47 -1.28 -5.12
N ASP A 41 -7.06 -0.27 -4.48
CA ASP A 41 -8.51 -0.04 -4.49
C ASP A 41 -9.03 0.17 -5.92
N ALA A 42 -8.36 1.02 -6.71
CA ALA A 42 -8.73 1.28 -8.09
C ALA A 42 -8.56 0.03 -8.98
N TRP A 43 -7.52 -0.75 -8.75
CA TRP A 43 -7.22 -1.98 -9.48
C TRP A 43 -8.27 -3.08 -9.21
N VAL A 44 -8.60 -3.32 -7.93
CA VAL A 44 -9.64 -4.30 -7.55
C VAL A 44 -11.00 -3.83 -8.07
N GLY A 45 -11.34 -2.56 -7.90
CA GLY A 45 -12.60 -2.00 -8.40
C GLY A 45 -12.73 -2.17 -9.91
N HIS A 46 -11.69 -1.83 -10.68
CA HIS A 46 -11.67 -2.04 -12.13
C HIS A 46 -11.84 -3.51 -12.50
N PHE A 47 -11.15 -4.43 -11.81
CA PHE A 47 -11.31 -5.87 -12.05
C PHE A 47 -12.77 -6.32 -11.84
N GLN A 48 -13.36 -5.98 -10.70
CA GLN A 48 -14.74 -6.34 -10.37
C GLN A 48 -15.76 -5.74 -11.35
N ALA A 49 -15.59 -4.46 -11.73
CA ALA A 49 -16.44 -3.81 -12.72
C ALA A 49 -16.34 -4.48 -14.10
N ASN A 50 -15.14 -4.90 -14.51
CA ASN A 50 -14.96 -5.62 -15.76
C ASN A 50 -15.63 -7.01 -15.73
N VAL A 51 -15.53 -7.75 -14.63
CA VAL A 51 -16.22 -9.03 -14.45
C VAL A 51 -17.75 -8.84 -14.46
N ALA A 52 -18.28 -7.83 -13.77
CA ALA A 52 -19.70 -7.52 -13.78
C ALA A 52 -20.21 -7.18 -15.20
N ARG A 53 -19.41 -6.47 -16.00
CA ARG A 53 -19.75 -6.21 -17.41
C ARG A 53 -19.73 -7.48 -18.27
N LEU A 54 -18.77 -8.39 -18.05
CA LEU A 54 -18.74 -9.70 -18.70
C LEU A 54 -19.95 -10.57 -18.29
N ASP A 55 -20.44 -10.41 -17.07
CA ASP A 55 -21.69 -11.02 -16.56
C ASP A 55 -22.96 -10.35 -17.14
N GLY A 56 -22.84 -9.35 -18.01
CA GLY A 56 -23.96 -8.65 -18.64
C GLY A 56 -24.59 -7.53 -17.80
N GLN A 57 -23.97 -7.18 -16.66
CA GLN A 57 -24.45 -6.07 -15.84
C GLN A 57 -24.09 -4.71 -16.46
N ARG A 58 -25.00 -3.74 -16.32
CA ARG A 58 -24.74 -2.36 -16.74
C ARG A 58 -24.08 -1.58 -15.60
N VAL A 59 -22.76 -1.68 -15.52
CA VAL A 59 -21.91 -0.91 -14.60
C VAL A 59 -21.05 0.09 -15.39
N ALA A 60 -20.67 1.20 -14.76
CA ALA A 60 -19.75 2.15 -15.37
C ALA A 60 -18.34 1.55 -15.50
N SER A 61 -17.60 1.93 -16.56
CA SER A 61 -16.18 1.61 -16.63
C SER A 61 -15.40 2.39 -15.57
N LEU A 62 -14.40 1.73 -14.98
CA LEU A 62 -13.47 2.33 -14.02
C LEU A 62 -12.05 2.50 -14.61
N ASP A 63 -11.91 2.38 -15.94
CA ASP A 63 -10.62 2.54 -16.66
C ASP A 63 -9.91 3.85 -16.29
N GLN A 64 -10.68 4.95 -16.27
CA GLN A 64 -10.14 6.27 -15.95
C GLN A 64 -9.65 6.35 -14.50
N GLY A 65 -10.38 5.74 -13.55
CA GLY A 65 -9.97 5.70 -12.15
C GLY A 65 -8.67 4.93 -11.95
N LEU A 66 -8.54 3.77 -12.60
CA LEU A 66 -7.30 2.99 -12.57
C LEU A 66 -6.13 3.74 -13.24
N ALA A 67 -6.37 4.40 -14.39
CA ALA A 67 -5.35 5.18 -15.06
C ALA A 67 -4.85 6.36 -14.21
N GLN A 68 -5.75 7.06 -13.52
CA GLN A 68 -5.38 8.14 -12.59
C GLN A 68 -4.54 7.62 -11.41
N ALA A 69 -4.91 6.48 -10.83
CA ALA A 69 -4.14 5.90 -9.73
C ALA A 69 -2.72 5.48 -10.16
N ARG A 70 -2.58 4.92 -11.37
CA ARG A 70 -1.27 4.62 -11.97
C ARG A 70 -0.43 5.87 -12.20
N GLN A 71 -1.03 6.94 -12.73
CA GLN A 71 -0.34 8.21 -12.91
C GLN A 71 0.13 8.80 -11.57
N ALA A 72 -0.66 8.67 -10.50
CA ALA A 72 -0.28 9.11 -9.17
C ALA A 72 0.94 8.33 -8.63
N LEU A 73 0.99 7.01 -8.82
CA LEU A 73 2.18 6.20 -8.48
C LEU A 73 3.42 6.64 -9.28
N GLN A 74 3.28 6.78 -10.60
CA GLN A 74 4.37 7.20 -11.47
C GLN A 74 4.92 8.58 -11.12
N ALA A 75 4.03 9.55 -10.82
CA ALA A 75 4.43 10.88 -10.40
C ALA A 75 5.20 10.89 -9.07
N ALA A 76 4.96 9.90 -8.20
CA ALA A 76 5.69 9.69 -6.96
C ALA A 76 6.97 8.86 -7.13
N GLY A 77 7.27 8.39 -8.35
CA GLY A 77 8.40 7.47 -8.60
C GLY A 77 8.22 6.08 -7.98
N GLN A 78 6.97 5.71 -7.67
CA GLN A 78 6.63 4.42 -7.06
C GLN A 78 6.28 3.40 -8.14
N ASP A 79 6.88 2.21 -8.05
CA ASP A 79 6.56 1.09 -8.93
C ASP A 79 5.22 0.44 -8.55
N GLU A 80 4.40 0.12 -9.55
CA GLU A 80 3.13 -0.60 -9.41
C GLU A 80 3.35 -2.00 -8.80
N ASP A 81 4.48 -2.64 -9.11
CA ASP A 81 4.79 -3.97 -8.61
C ASP A 81 5.34 -3.99 -7.18
N ALA A 82 5.70 -2.83 -6.65
CA ALA A 82 6.02 -2.68 -5.24
C ALA A 82 4.76 -2.53 -4.34
N CYS A 83 3.58 -2.34 -4.93
CA CYS A 83 2.32 -2.36 -4.20
C CYS A 83 1.77 -3.79 -4.06
N GLU A 84 1.41 -4.20 -2.84
CA GLU A 84 0.87 -5.54 -2.58
C GLU A 84 -0.56 -5.70 -3.11
N LYS A 85 -0.68 -6.24 -4.33
CA LYS A 85 -1.97 -6.53 -4.96
C LYS A 85 -2.58 -7.83 -4.41
N PRO A 86 -3.89 -7.87 -4.12
CA PRO A 86 -4.56 -9.11 -3.77
C PRO A 86 -4.66 -10.02 -5.00
N TYR A 87 -4.83 -11.32 -4.76
CA TYR A 87 -5.23 -12.25 -5.80
C TYR A 87 -6.71 -12.05 -6.11
N CYS A 88 -7.04 -11.76 -7.36
CA CYS A 88 -8.41 -11.65 -7.84
C CYS A 88 -8.74 -12.79 -8.81
N ILE A 89 -9.90 -13.42 -8.62
CA ILE A 89 -10.32 -14.60 -9.36
C ILE A 89 -11.74 -14.40 -9.89
N ILE A 90 -11.98 -14.82 -11.13
CA ILE A 90 -13.32 -14.90 -11.72
C ILE A 90 -13.91 -16.26 -11.38
N GLN A 91 -15.07 -16.29 -10.74
CA GLN A 91 -15.78 -17.51 -10.39
C GLN A 91 -16.98 -17.73 -11.34
N PRO A 92 -16.98 -18.79 -12.14
CA PRO A 92 -18.18 -19.20 -12.87
C PRO A 92 -19.28 -19.62 -11.89
N LYS A 93 -20.51 -19.19 -12.16
CA LYS A 93 -21.74 -19.54 -11.45
C LYS A 93 -22.72 -20.25 -12.39
N ALA A 94 -23.74 -20.87 -11.81
CA ALA A 94 -24.81 -21.52 -12.56
C ALA A 94 -25.46 -20.56 -13.56
N GLY A 95 -25.89 -21.09 -14.72
CA GLY A 95 -26.53 -20.29 -15.76
C GLY A 95 -25.58 -19.36 -16.52
N GLY A 96 -24.27 -19.64 -16.54
CA GLY A 96 -23.27 -18.85 -17.27
C GLY A 96 -22.96 -17.49 -16.62
N ARG A 97 -23.36 -17.31 -15.36
CA ARG A 97 -23.11 -16.10 -14.59
C ARG A 97 -21.65 -16.06 -14.10
N LEU A 98 -21.13 -14.86 -13.85
CA LEU A 98 -19.80 -14.66 -13.30
C LEU A 98 -19.88 -13.91 -11.97
N ASP A 99 -18.95 -14.24 -11.09
CA ASP A 99 -18.65 -13.47 -9.89
C ASP A 99 -17.14 -13.23 -9.80
N SER A 100 -16.74 -12.35 -8.90
CA SER A 100 -15.35 -12.03 -8.66
C SER A 100 -15.07 -11.97 -7.17
N TYR A 101 -13.96 -12.57 -6.75
CA TYR A 101 -13.48 -12.48 -5.38
C TYR A 101 -12.00 -12.09 -5.38
N CYS A 102 -11.63 -11.23 -4.43
CA CYS A 102 -10.26 -10.76 -4.26
C CYS A 102 -9.81 -10.94 -2.82
N GLY A 103 -8.54 -11.28 -2.60
CA GLY A 103 -8.00 -11.47 -1.26
C GLY A 103 -6.53 -11.86 -1.22
N TYR A 104 -6.02 -12.00 -0.01
CA TYR A 104 -4.62 -12.28 0.27
C TYR A 104 -4.44 -13.68 0.81
N ARG A 105 -3.32 -14.31 0.43
CA ARG A 105 -2.84 -15.55 1.07
C ARG A 105 -1.88 -15.15 2.17
N VAL A 106 -2.34 -15.21 3.41
CA VAL A 106 -1.54 -14.84 4.58
C VAL A 106 -1.06 -16.11 5.26
N ALA A 107 0.20 -16.16 5.72
CA ALA A 107 0.71 -17.28 6.48
C ALA A 107 -0.21 -17.56 7.70
N ASP A 108 -0.59 -18.82 7.88
CA ASP A 108 -1.39 -19.19 9.03
C ASP A 108 -0.50 -19.35 10.28
N GLN A 109 -0.73 -18.48 11.26
CA GLN A 109 0.02 -18.48 12.52
C GLN A 109 -0.42 -19.58 13.48
N SER A 110 -1.55 -20.25 13.22
CA SER A 110 -2.05 -21.34 14.06
C SER A 110 -1.30 -22.66 13.81
N GLY A 111 -0.58 -22.77 12.69
CA GLY A 111 0.15 -23.97 12.28
C GLY A 111 -0.74 -25.11 11.76
N ASN A 112 -2.06 -24.90 11.63
CA ASN A 112 -2.97 -25.91 11.11
C ASN A 112 -2.92 -26.00 9.58
N GLU A 113 -2.71 -24.86 8.91
CA GLU A 113 -2.56 -24.76 7.46
C GLU A 113 -1.28 -23.98 7.10
N LEU A 114 -0.87 -24.01 5.83
CA LEU A 114 0.24 -23.17 5.36
C LEU A 114 -0.19 -21.70 5.16
N TYR A 115 -1.42 -21.49 4.68
CA TYR A 115 -1.96 -20.17 4.40
C TYR A 115 -3.44 -20.11 4.74
N ARG A 116 -3.89 -18.95 5.21
CA ARG A 116 -5.31 -18.59 5.27
C ARG A 116 -5.65 -17.59 4.18
N TRP A 117 -6.87 -17.69 3.65
CA TRP A 117 -7.43 -16.67 2.76
C TRP A 117 -8.03 -15.53 3.59
N VAL A 118 -7.59 -14.31 3.32
CA VAL A 118 -8.18 -13.10 3.91
C VAL A 118 -8.84 -12.31 2.78
N PRO A 119 -10.18 -12.14 2.79
CA PRO A 119 -10.85 -11.32 1.79
C PRO A 119 -10.28 -9.90 1.77
N TRP A 120 -10.06 -9.38 0.57
CA TRP A 120 -9.72 -7.97 0.43
C TRP A 120 -10.93 -7.12 0.81
N THR A 121 -10.67 -6.01 1.51
CA THR A 121 -11.69 -5.03 1.89
C THR A 121 -11.25 -3.65 1.42
N PRO A 122 -12.13 -2.89 0.74
CA PRO A 122 -11.79 -1.55 0.29
C PRO A 122 -11.43 -0.65 1.47
N SER A 123 -10.44 0.23 1.27
CA SER A 123 -9.99 1.14 2.33
C SER A 123 -11.05 2.19 2.73
N ARG A 124 -11.98 2.50 1.82
CA ARG A 124 -13.12 3.41 2.05
C ARG A 124 -14.44 2.66 1.78
N ARG A 125 -15.30 2.62 2.80
CA ARG A 125 -16.69 2.15 2.73
C ARG A 125 -17.65 3.32 2.63
#